data_AF-U2ISW3-F1
#
_entry.id   AF-U2ISW3-F1
#
_cell.length_a   1.000
_cell.length_b   1.000
_cell.length_c   1.000
_cell.angle_alpha   90.00
_cell.angle_beta   90.00
_cell.angle_gamma   90.00
#
_symmetry.space_group_name_H-M   'P 1'
#
loop_
_entity.id
_entity.type
_entity.pdbx_description
1 polymer ?
#
loop_
_entity_poly.entity_id
_entity_poly.type
_entity_poly.pdbx_seq_one_letter_code
_entity_poly.pdbx_strand_id
1 'polypeptide(L)'
;MLDIDFKSDSIYSNIPISYLLTLISIKLKRYKEAISYLNDFVSLDFVSNKEYYQAIKEILNYRIKHKYSLKHQKYNDKIEADISDENIFKDLFIPLCPKCSDCKLTNDCLTKGMYKLQDCINQASQNIRQEILEVYE
;
A
#
# COMPACT_ATOMS: atom_id res chain seq x y z
N MET A 1 12.97 2.58 9.26
CA MET A 1 12.39 1.95 8.05
C MET A 1 11.48 0.83 8.54
N LEU A 2 10.26 0.70 8.02
CA LEU A 2 9.38 -0.41 8.41
C LEU A 2 9.87 -1.67 7.66
N ASP A 3 10.55 -2.59 8.34
CA ASP A 3 11.00 -3.88 7.80
C ASP A 3 9.82 -4.87 7.77
N ILE A 4 8.85 -4.61 6.90
CA ILE A 4 7.69 -5.48 6.73
C ILE A 4 7.79 -6.19 5.38
N ASP A 5 8.16 -7.47 5.42
CA ASP A 5 8.09 -8.39 4.30
C ASP A 5 6.70 -9.00 4.24
N PHE A 6 6.11 -9.02 3.05
CA PHE A 6 4.81 -9.61 2.79
C PHE A 6 4.95 -10.84 1.89
N LYS A 7 3.99 -11.76 1.98
CA LYS A 7 3.91 -12.87 1.01
C LYS A 7 3.80 -12.35 -0.41
N SER A 8 4.32 -13.10 -1.38
CA SER A 8 4.32 -12.73 -2.79
C SER A 8 2.92 -12.55 -3.40
N ASP A 9 1.90 -13.16 -2.82
CA ASP A 9 0.49 -13.04 -3.23
C ASP A 9 -0.25 -11.92 -2.48
N SER A 10 0.40 -11.25 -1.53
CA SER A 10 -0.18 -10.12 -0.82
C SER A 10 -0.39 -8.95 -1.76
N ILE A 11 -1.53 -8.26 -1.61
CA ILE A 11 -1.80 -7.01 -2.32
C ILE A 11 -0.70 -5.98 -2.08
N TYR A 12 -0.03 -6.00 -0.91
CA TYR A 12 1.02 -5.06 -0.53
C TYR A 12 2.35 -5.32 -1.25
N SER A 13 2.63 -6.57 -1.64
CA SER A 13 3.86 -6.94 -2.36
C SER A 13 3.85 -6.52 -3.83
N ASN A 14 2.65 -6.32 -4.38
CA ASN A 14 2.46 -6.18 -5.83
C ASN A 14 1.85 -4.84 -6.24
N ILE A 15 1.76 -3.86 -5.33
CA ILE A 15 1.24 -2.54 -5.70
C ILE A 15 2.25 -1.86 -6.63
N PRO A 16 1.89 -1.54 -7.87
CA PRO A 16 2.83 -0.90 -8.77
C PRO A 16 3.19 0.49 -8.27
N ILE A 17 4.47 0.84 -8.34
CA ILE A 17 4.97 2.16 -7.93
C ILE A 17 4.22 3.28 -8.67
N SER A 18 3.93 3.08 -9.96
CA SER A 18 3.15 4.02 -10.78
C SER A 18 1.73 4.26 -10.22
N TYR A 19 1.09 3.26 -9.63
CA TYR A 19 -0.21 3.42 -8.96
C TYR A 19 -0.07 4.28 -7.70
N LEU A 20 0.92 4.00 -6.84
CA LEU A 20 1.17 4.78 -5.63
C LEU A 20 1.49 6.24 -5.94
N LEU A 21 2.35 6.48 -6.94
CA LEU A 21 2.72 7.82 -7.39
C LEU A 21 1.52 8.58 -7.98
N THR A 22 0.59 7.87 -8.63
CA THR A 22 -0.67 8.46 -9.08
C THR A 22 -1.46 9.01 -7.89
N LEU A 23 -1.74 8.19 -6.88
CA LEU A 23 -2.55 8.57 -5.73
C LEU A 23 -1.92 9.72 -4.92
N ILE A 24 -0.61 9.66 -4.68
CA ILE A 24 0.14 10.73 -4.02
C ILE A 24 0.04 12.03 -4.83
N SER A 25 0.20 11.95 -6.15
CA SER A 25 0.14 13.14 -7.00
C SER A 25 -1.25 13.76 -7.02
N ILE A 26 -2.32 12.96 -7.05
CA ILE A 26 -3.70 13.45 -6.92
C ILE A 26 -3.90 14.14 -5.55
N LYS A 27 -3.44 13.52 -4.46
CA LYS A 27 -3.51 14.08 -3.09
C LYS A 27 -2.80 15.44 -3.00
N LEU A 28 -1.65 15.57 -3.65
CA LEU A 28 -0.87 16.81 -3.71
C LEU A 28 -1.38 17.80 -4.77
N LYS A 29 -2.48 17.49 -5.47
CA LYS A 29 -3.06 18.29 -6.56
C LYS A 29 -2.10 18.52 -7.73
N ARG A 30 -1.12 17.62 -7.91
CA ARG A 30 -0.17 17.56 -9.02
C ARG A 30 -0.74 16.72 -10.16
N TYR A 31 -1.81 17.23 -10.78
CA TYR A 31 -2.64 16.45 -11.69
C TYR A 31 -1.95 16.07 -13.00
N LYS A 32 -0.99 16.86 -13.49
CA LYS A 32 -0.25 16.52 -14.71
C LYS A 32 0.64 15.29 -14.49
N GLU A 33 1.34 15.27 -13.36
CA GLU A 33 2.18 14.17 -12.91
C GLU A 33 1.32 12.92 -12.60
N ALA A 34 0.19 13.11 -11.92
CA ALA A 34 -0.77 12.04 -11.68
C ALA A 34 -1.22 11.34 -12.96
N ILE A 35 -1.53 12.09 -14.01
CA ILE A 35 -1.92 11.53 -15.31
C ILE A 35 -0.76 10.75 -15.94
N SER A 36 0.48 11.22 -15.82
CA SER A 36 1.66 10.52 -16.33
C SER A 36 1.81 9.15 -15.67
N TYR A 37 1.84 9.12 -14.33
CA TYR A 37 1.97 7.87 -13.59
C TYR A 37 0.79 6.93 -13.80
N LEU A 38 -0.42 7.49 -13.98
CA LEU A 38 -1.60 6.68 -14.27
C LEU A 38 -1.48 6.00 -15.63
N ASN A 39 -0.94 6.68 -16.65
CA ASN A 39 -0.67 6.07 -17.95
C ASN A 39 0.33 4.92 -17.84
N ASP A 40 1.40 5.09 -17.05
CA ASP A 40 2.39 4.04 -16.79
C ASP A 40 1.73 2.83 -16.12
N PHE A 41 0.86 3.08 -15.14
CA PHE A 41 0.12 2.01 -14.45
C PHE A 41 -0.85 1.26 -15.39
N VAL A 42 -1.69 1.95 -16.16
CA VAL A 42 -2.66 1.27 -17.05
C VAL A 42 -2.01 0.57 -18.26
N SER A 43 -0.73 0.86 -18.53
CA SER A 43 0.06 0.15 -19.54
C SER A 43 0.45 -1.26 -19.11
N LEU A 44 0.35 -1.59 -17.82
CA LEU A 44 0.66 -2.92 -17.29
C LEU A 44 -0.40 -3.95 -17.69
N ASP A 45 0.04 -5.11 -18.15
CA ASP A 45 -0.82 -6.15 -18.75
C ASP A 45 -1.89 -6.72 -17.81
N PHE A 46 -1.64 -6.69 -16.50
CA PHE A 46 -2.56 -7.24 -15.49
C PHE A 46 -3.66 -6.27 -15.06
N VAL A 47 -3.69 -5.03 -15.58
CA VAL A 47 -4.72 -4.04 -15.22
C VAL A 47 -6.01 -4.32 -16.00
N SER A 48 -7.02 -4.83 -15.30
CA SER A 48 -8.29 -5.28 -15.88
C SER A 48 -9.34 -4.18 -16.06
N ASN A 49 -9.36 -3.15 -15.21
CA ASN A 49 -10.41 -2.12 -15.21
C ASN A 49 -9.97 -0.81 -15.87
N LYS A 50 -9.62 -0.85 -17.16
CA LYS A 50 -9.09 0.31 -17.90
C LYS A 50 -10.09 1.47 -18.00
N GLU A 51 -11.38 1.18 -18.08
CA GLU A 51 -12.44 2.20 -18.16
C GLU A 51 -12.52 3.06 -16.89
N TYR A 52 -12.38 2.45 -15.71
CA TYR A 52 -12.32 3.18 -14.44
C TYR A 52 -11.17 4.18 -14.41
N TYR A 53 -9.97 3.75 -14.81
CA TYR A 53 -8.79 4.62 -14.82
C TYR A 53 -8.86 5.70 -15.90
N GLN A 54 -9.51 5.42 -17.02
CA GLN A 54 -9.79 6.43 -18.05
C GLN A 54 -10.72 7.52 -17.51
N ALA A 55 -11.75 7.16 -16.73
CA ALA A 55 -12.62 8.14 -16.08
C ALA A 55 -11.87 9.00 -15.05
N ILE A 56 -10.95 8.42 -14.27
CA ILE A 56 -10.05 9.21 -13.39
C ILE A 56 -9.26 10.21 -14.22
N LYS A 57 -8.64 9.78 -15.32
CA LYS A 57 -7.87 10.67 -16.21
C LYS A 57 -8.70 11.83 -16.75
N GLU A 58 -9.95 11.60 -17.09
CA GLU A 58 -10.87 12.63 -17.57
C GLU A 58 -11.19 13.66 -16.47
N ILE A 59 -11.44 13.19 -15.24
CA ILE A 59 -11.61 14.07 -14.07
C ILE A 59 -10.35 14.90 -13.80
N LEU A 60 -9.16 14.30 -13.84
CA LEU A 60 -7.89 15.02 -13.63
C LEU A 60 -7.63 16.06 -14.72
N ASN A 61 -7.89 15.72 -15.98
CA ASN A 61 -7.79 16.66 -17.11
C ASN A 61 -8.76 17.84 -16.93
N TYR A 62 -9.96 17.58 -16.44
CA TYR A 62 -10.90 18.64 -16.10
C TYR A 62 -10.32 19.57 -15.03
N ARG A 63 -9.82 19.02 -13.91
CA ARG A 63 -9.25 19.79 -12.79
C ARG A 63 -8.03 20.63 -13.20
N ILE A 64 -7.29 20.22 -14.23
CA ILE A 64 -6.20 21.02 -14.82
C ILE A 64 -6.76 22.23 -15.58
N LYS A 65 -7.83 22.03 -16.38
CA LYS A 65 -8.41 23.07 -17.23
C LYS A 65 -9.24 24.09 -16.45
N HIS A 66 -9.88 23.68 -15.36
CA HIS A 66 -10.78 24.53 -14.58
C HIS A 66 -10.32 24.60 -13.11
N LYS A 67 -9.93 25.80 -12.67
CA LYS A 67 -9.43 26.04 -11.31
C LYS A 67 -10.46 25.73 -10.19
N TYR A 68 -11.77 25.80 -10.45
CA TYR A 68 -12.83 25.42 -9.50
C TYR A 68 -14.14 24.99 -10.18
N SER A 69 -14.72 23.92 -9.63
CA SER A 69 -16.10 23.37 -9.72
C SER A 69 -16.67 22.98 -11.09
N LEU A 70 -16.77 21.64 -11.31
CA LEU A 70 -17.75 21.02 -12.21
C LEU A 70 -19.16 21.21 -11.65
N LYS A 71 -19.89 22.20 -12.15
CA LYS A 71 -21.33 21.99 -12.35
C LYS A 71 -21.45 21.26 -13.69
N HIS A 72 -21.79 19.98 -13.61
CA HIS A 72 -22.33 19.17 -14.70
C HIS A 72 -21.30 18.65 -15.71
N GLN A 73 -20.94 17.37 -15.55
CA GLN A 73 -21.25 16.35 -16.57
C GLN A 73 -20.82 14.98 -16.05
N LYS A 74 -21.79 14.14 -15.65
CA LYS A 74 -21.84 12.70 -15.97
C LYS A 74 -20.62 11.82 -15.64
N TYR A 75 -19.72 12.24 -14.75
CA TYR A 75 -18.71 11.37 -14.17
C TYR A 75 -19.33 10.67 -12.97
N ASN A 76 -19.14 9.35 -12.91
CA ASN A 76 -19.72 8.48 -11.89
C ASN A 76 -19.35 9.05 -10.51
N ASP A 77 -20.31 9.57 -9.74
CA ASP A 77 -20.09 10.23 -8.44
C ASP A 77 -19.22 9.38 -7.51
N LYS A 78 -19.28 8.06 -7.69
CA LYS A 78 -18.41 7.10 -7.04
C LYS A 78 -16.91 7.34 -7.30
N ILE A 79 -16.50 7.60 -8.54
CA ILE A 79 -15.09 7.78 -8.90
C ILE A 79 -14.55 9.10 -8.32
N GLU A 80 -15.33 10.18 -8.39
CA GLU A 80 -15.01 11.45 -7.72
C GLU A 80 -14.86 11.26 -6.20
N ALA A 81 -15.75 10.46 -5.60
CA ALA A 81 -15.65 10.09 -4.19
C ALA A 81 -14.41 9.23 -3.89
N ASP A 82 -14.07 8.25 -4.74
CA ASP A 82 -12.91 7.37 -4.56
C ASP A 82 -11.59 8.17 -4.58
N ILE A 83 -11.47 9.16 -5.47
CA ILE A 83 -10.27 10.02 -5.58
C ILE A 83 -10.33 11.28 -4.71
N SER A 84 -11.30 11.35 -3.78
CA SER A 84 -11.41 12.46 -2.85
C SER A 84 -10.26 12.48 -1.86
N ASP A 85 -10.03 13.64 -1.23
CA ASP A 85 -8.98 13.79 -0.22
C ASP A 85 -9.12 12.77 0.93
N GLU A 86 -10.35 12.39 1.26
CA GLU A 86 -10.69 11.47 2.35
C GLU A 86 -10.54 9.99 1.97
N ASN A 87 -10.80 9.63 0.71
CA ASN A 87 -10.90 8.23 0.29
C ASN A 87 -9.74 7.74 -0.56
N ILE A 88 -8.87 8.61 -1.09
CA ILE A 88 -7.86 8.22 -2.08
C ILE A 88 -6.85 7.16 -1.61
N PHE A 89 -6.69 6.99 -0.29
CA PHE A 89 -5.88 5.93 0.32
C PHE A 89 -6.70 4.90 1.09
N LYS A 90 -8.04 4.95 1.02
CA LYS A 90 -8.92 4.10 1.83
C LYS A 90 -8.75 2.62 1.54
N ASP A 91 -8.51 2.28 0.29
CA ASP A 91 -8.25 0.91 -0.15
C ASP A 91 -6.76 0.53 -0.02
N LEU A 92 -5.90 1.52 0.26
CA LEU A 92 -4.50 1.31 0.62
C LEU A 92 -4.36 1.32 2.14
N PHE A 93 -4.64 0.18 2.76
CA PHE A 93 -4.27 -0.01 4.15
C PHE A 93 -2.74 -0.08 4.26
N ILE A 94 -2.07 1.05 4.47
CA ILE A 94 -0.65 1.06 4.83
C ILE A 94 -0.61 0.69 6.31
N PRO A 95 -0.12 -0.51 6.70
CA PRO A 95 -0.03 -0.87 8.09
C PRO A 95 0.99 0.03 8.78
N LEU A 96 0.50 1.01 9.54
CA LEU A 96 1.30 1.77 10.50
C LEU A 96 1.51 0.93 11.76
N CYS A 97 2.03 -0.28 11.60
CA CYS A 97 2.31 -1.15 12.74
C CYS A 97 3.77 -1.54 12.78
N PRO A 98 4.48 -1.20 13.87
CA PRO A 98 5.83 -1.69 14.08
C PRO A 98 5.87 -3.21 14.28
N LYS A 99 4.73 -3.85 14.62
CA LYS A 99 4.60 -5.31 14.77
C LYS A 99 3.37 -5.85 14.04
N CYS A 100 3.53 -6.97 13.36
CA CYS A 100 2.46 -7.58 12.56
C CYS A 100 1.26 -8.11 13.39
N SER A 101 1.44 -8.34 14.70
CA SER A 101 0.35 -8.62 15.65
C SER A 101 -0.63 -7.46 15.76
N ASP A 102 -0.10 -6.24 15.76
CA ASP A 102 -0.86 -5.03 16.08
C ASP A 102 -1.75 -4.64 14.89
N CYS A 103 -1.34 -5.02 13.67
CA CYS A 103 -2.05 -4.74 12.43
C CYS A 103 -2.96 -5.87 11.94
N LYS A 104 -3.11 -6.98 12.69
CA LYS A 104 -3.86 -8.17 12.25
C LYS A 104 -3.39 -8.75 10.90
N LEU A 105 -2.17 -8.42 10.45
CA LEU A 105 -1.56 -8.89 9.19
C LEU A 105 -0.91 -10.28 9.33
N THR A 106 -1.43 -11.06 10.26
CA THR A 106 -0.81 -12.29 10.76
C THR A 106 -0.55 -13.33 9.67
N ASN A 107 -1.38 -13.32 8.62
CA ASN A 107 -1.35 -14.29 7.54
C ASN A 107 -0.58 -13.79 6.31
N ASP A 108 -0.30 -12.49 6.23
CA ASP A 108 0.29 -11.84 5.05
C ASP A 108 1.72 -11.36 5.31
N CYS A 109 2.06 -11.07 6.57
CA CYS A 109 3.37 -10.60 6.98
C CYS A 109 4.35 -11.75 7.24
N LEU A 110 5.43 -11.81 6.46
CA LEU A 110 6.57 -12.72 6.63
C LEU A 110 7.49 -12.31 7.78
N THR A 111 7.59 -11.01 8.09
CA THR A 111 8.42 -10.52 9.21
C THR A 111 8.00 -11.14 10.55
N LYS A 112 6.71 -11.48 10.72
CA LYS A 112 6.24 -12.21 11.91
C LYS A 112 6.93 -13.57 12.07
N GLY A 113 7.18 -14.28 10.96
CA GLY A 113 7.91 -15.54 10.98
C GLY A 113 9.35 -15.36 11.44
N MET A 114 10.02 -14.30 10.97
CA MET A 114 11.40 -13.98 11.35
C MET A 114 11.52 -13.62 12.84
N TYR A 115 10.64 -12.78 13.38
CA TYR A 115 10.64 -12.47 14.82
C TYR A 115 10.42 -13.70 15.69
N LYS A 116 9.46 -14.56 15.31
CA LYS A 116 9.25 -15.84 16.01
C LYS A 116 10.49 -16.73 15.98
N LEU A 117 11.16 -16.83 14.84
CA LEU A 117 12.36 -17.63 14.70
C LEU A 117 13.48 -17.07 15.59
N GLN A 118 13.66 -15.75 15.62
CA GLN A 118 14.65 -15.08 16.46
C GLN A 118 14.36 -15.30 17.95
N ASP A 119 13.09 -15.19 18.37
CA ASP A 119 12.68 -15.45 19.75
C ASP A 119 12.96 -16.91 20.15
N CYS A 120 12.65 -17.87 19.26
CA CYS A 120 12.98 -19.27 19.48
C CYS A 120 14.50 -19.51 19.58
N ILE A 121 15.30 -18.87 18.72
CA ILE A 121 16.78 -18.96 18.77
C ILE A 121 17.30 -18.37 20.09
N ASN A 122 16.77 -17.23 20.51
CA ASN A 122 17.16 -16.57 21.75
C ASN A 122 16.81 -17.42 22.98
N GLN A 123 15.60 -18.01 23.02
CA GLN A 123 15.19 -18.91 24.09
C GLN A 123 16.04 -20.18 24.12
N ALA A 124 16.27 -20.83 22.97
CA ALA A 124 17.15 -22.00 22.90
C ALA A 124 18.57 -21.68 23.37
N SER A 125 19.10 -20.51 22.99
CA SER A 125 20.43 -20.05 23.43
C SER A 125 20.50 -19.78 24.93
N GLN A 126 19.42 -19.27 25.54
CA GLN A 126 19.34 -19.06 26.98
C GLN A 126 19.25 -20.39 27.75
N ASN A 127 18.45 -21.34 27.26
CA ASN A 127 18.33 -22.67 27.87
C ASN A 127 19.66 -23.42 27.84
N ILE A 128 20.37 -23.40 26.71
CA ILE A 128 21.72 -24.00 26.58
C ILE A 128 22.70 -23.35 27.58
N ARG A 129 22.63 -22.02 27.77
CA ARG A 129 23.48 -21.34 28.77
C ARG A 129 23.16 -21.75 30.20
N GLN A 130 21.88 -21.96 30.53
CA GLN A 130 21.50 -22.45 31.87
C GLN A 130 21.92 -23.90 32.10
N GLU A 131 21.73 -24.77 31.11
CA GLU A 131 22.18 -26.18 31.19
C GLU A 131 23.70 -26.28 31.36
N ILE A 132 24.49 -25.42 30.71
CA ILE A 132 25.94 -25.38 30.92
C ILE A 132 26.26 -24.93 32.36
N LEU A 133 25.58 -23.92 32.89
CA LEU A 133 25.83 -23.46 34.27
C LEU A 133 25.48 -24.53 35.32
N GLU A 134 24.41 -25.30 35.11
CA GLU A 134 24.00 -26.40 35.99
C GLU A 134 24.93 -27.63 35.94
N VAL A 135 25.76 -27.77 34.90
CA VAL A 135 26.73 -28.88 34.75
C VAL A 135 28.09 -28.54 35.37
N TYR A 136 28.39 -27.26 35.59
CA TYR A 136 29.68 -26.78 36.09
C TYR A 136 29.63 -26.19 37.51
N GLU A 137 28.49 -26.29 38.22
CA GLU A 137 28.33 -26.12 39.67
C GLU A 137 28.16 -27.47 40.38
#